data_AF-A0AAP4Y370-F1
#
_entry.id   AF-A0AAP4Y370-F1
#
_cell.length_a   1.000
_cell.length_b   1.000
_cell.length_c   1.000
_cell.angle_alpha   90.00
_cell.angle_beta   90.00
_cell.angle_gamma   90.00
#
_symmetry.space_group_name_H-M   'P 1'
#
loop_
_entity.id
_entity.type
_entity.pdbx_description
1 polymer ?
#
loop_
_entity_poly.entity_id
_entity_poly.type
_entity_poly.pdbx_seq_one_letter_code
_entity_poly.pdbx_strand_id
1 'polypeptide(L)'
;MRRAAAAALVPLAIGCGLLAAGCGEGTPTKGPARVTWVAYPETVVVGKAFPFEIAGPVGPSTCARLDTSAVTVSDSGIVVSARRSVFHSFLCSPTRVSFYVPRPLRVERAGLYPVFTPERAALGTLVAVDSGAFSSLRTIGEGTVRRGGGCLLFGPGWASNQRPFSLHGVSARIVALAGTDSVVRVVGDLAGFDQCGGLGSRPVIAADSASVTGRLARDWYAGG
;
A
#
# COMPACT_ATOMS: atom_id res chain seq x y z
N MET A 1 5.54 51.36 54.42
CA MET A 1 5.72 50.00 53.86
C MET A 1 4.44 49.61 53.11
N ARG A 2 4.38 49.84 51.79
CA ARG A 2 3.24 49.48 50.94
C ARG A 2 3.69 48.32 50.05
N ARG A 3 3.09 47.13 50.25
CA ARG A 3 3.37 45.94 49.44
C ARG A 3 2.61 46.06 48.12
N ALA A 4 3.34 46.09 47.01
CA ALA A 4 2.80 45.91 45.68
C ALA A 4 2.46 44.42 45.48
N ALA A 5 1.20 44.10 45.20
CA ALA A 5 0.80 42.79 44.73
C ALA A 5 0.90 42.80 43.20
N ALA A 6 1.88 42.09 42.66
CA ALA A 6 2.02 41.85 41.23
C ALA A 6 0.95 40.87 40.77
N ALA A 7 0.13 41.28 39.81
CA ALA A 7 -0.77 40.39 39.08
C ALA A 7 0.06 39.50 38.14
N ALA A 8 0.16 38.22 38.47
CA ALA A 8 0.76 37.23 37.58
C ALA A 8 -0.24 36.88 36.46
N LEU A 9 0.01 37.39 35.26
CA LEU A 9 -0.60 36.93 34.02
C LEU A 9 -0.11 35.50 33.73
N VAL A 10 -0.99 34.52 33.88
CA VAL A 10 -0.78 33.15 33.40
C VAL A 10 -1.03 33.15 31.89
N PRO A 11 -0.05 32.86 31.02
CA PRO A 11 -0.34 32.63 29.62
C PRO A 11 -0.99 31.25 29.48
N LEU A 12 -2.26 31.25 29.07
CA LEU A 12 -2.99 30.07 28.64
C LEU A 12 -2.38 29.57 27.32
N ALA A 13 -1.28 28.82 27.39
CA ALA A 13 -0.70 28.13 26.25
C ALA A 13 -1.55 26.89 25.91
N ILE A 14 -2.71 27.12 25.30
CA ILE A 14 -3.48 26.08 24.62
C ILE A 14 -3.15 26.20 23.13
N GLY A 15 -2.34 25.28 22.61
CA GLY A 15 -2.11 25.22 21.16
C GLY A 15 -1.03 24.24 20.75
N CYS A 16 -1.46 23.16 20.07
CA CYS A 16 -0.64 22.20 19.33
C CYS A 16 0.18 21.18 20.13
N GLY A 17 -0.50 20.42 21.00
CA GLY A 17 -0.03 19.10 21.44
C GLY A 17 -0.89 17.99 20.86
N LEU A 18 -0.88 17.77 19.54
CA LEU A 18 -1.55 16.62 18.93
C LEU A 18 -0.81 16.14 17.68
N LEU A 19 -0.49 14.85 17.68
CA LEU A 19 -0.14 13.99 16.54
C LEU A 19 1.33 13.92 16.08
N ALA A 20 2.24 13.73 17.02
CA ALA A 20 3.48 12.97 16.76
C ALA A 20 3.54 11.75 17.69
N ALA A 21 2.46 10.98 17.77
CA ALA A 21 2.49 9.66 18.40
C ALA A 21 3.20 8.70 17.43
N GLY A 22 4.54 8.76 17.40
CA GLY A 22 5.36 7.73 16.78
C GLY A 22 5.03 6.40 17.45
N CYS A 23 4.81 5.36 16.64
CA CYS A 23 4.73 4.00 17.14
C CYS A 23 6.06 3.69 17.86
N GLY A 24 6.02 3.45 19.18
CA GLY A 24 7.21 3.02 19.92
C GLY A 24 7.76 1.69 19.39
N GLU A 25 9.02 1.36 19.69
CA GLU A 25 9.60 0.05 19.38
C GLU A 25 8.74 -1.06 19.99
N GLY A 26 8.45 -2.09 19.19
CA GLY A 26 7.58 -3.19 19.58
C GLY A 26 8.22 -4.50 19.19
N THR A 27 7.75 -5.56 19.82
CA THR A 27 8.22 -6.92 19.60
C THR A 27 7.59 -7.49 18.32
N PRO A 28 8.39 -8.08 17.42
CA PRO A 28 7.87 -8.79 16.25
C PRO A 28 6.83 -9.83 16.64
N THR A 29 5.66 -9.80 16.00
CA THR A 29 4.66 -10.88 16.13
C THR A 29 4.86 -11.96 15.07
N LYS A 30 4.36 -13.17 15.34
CA LYS A 30 4.68 -14.40 14.61
C LYS A 30 3.89 -14.63 13.29
N GLY A 31 3.15 -13.66 12.76
CA GLY A 31 2.25 -13.86 11.59
C GLY A 31 2.76 -13.24 10.28
N PRO A 32 2.56 -13.88 9.11
CA PRO A 32 2.88 -13.28 7.82
C PRO A 32 1.96 -12.08 7.51
N ALA A 33 2.50 -11.05 6.84
CA ALA A 33 1.68 -10.02 6.21
C ALA A 33 1.31 -10.49 4.80
N ARG A 34 0.08 -10.23 4.38
CA ARG A 34 -0.40 -10.67 3.06
C ARG A 34 0.02 -9.65 2.01
N VAL A 35 0.74 -10.08 0.97
CA VAL A 35 0.94 -9.27 -0.23
C VAL A 35 -0.29 -9.44 -1.11
N THR A 36 -0.99 -8.34 -1.40
CA THR A 36 -2.19 -8.38 -2.26
C THR A 36 -2.02 -7.57 -3.54
N TRP A 37 -0.90 -6.86 -3.67
CA TRP A 37 -0.66 -5.94 -4.76
C TRP A 37 0.81 -5.86 -5.13
N VAL A 38 1.08 -5.68 -6.42
CA VAL A 38 2.40 -5.45 -7.01
C VAL A 38 2.32 -4.44 -8.14
N ALA A 39 3.42 -3.72 -8.36
CA ALA A 39 3.59 -2.95 -9.58
C ALA A 39 5.05 -2.95 -10.07
N TYR A 40 5.21 -3.12 -11.38
CA TYR A 40 6.50 -3.26 -12.06
C TYR A 40 6.35 -2.98 -13.57
N PRO A 41 7.40 -2.56 -14.29
CA PRO A 41 7.36 -2.52 -15.76
C PRO A 41 7.07 -3.92 -16.29
N GLU A 42 6.05 -4.07 -17.14
CA GLU A 42 5.73 -5.35 -17.80
C GLU A 42 6.95 -5.96 -18.53
N THR A 43 7.74 -5.11 -19.18
CA THR A 43 9.01 -5.51 -19.83
C THR A 43 10.20 -4.79 -19.21
N VAL A 44 11.27 -5.54 -18.93
CA VAL A 44 12.54 -5.05 -18.37
C VAL A 44 13.73 -5.52 -19.18
N VAL A 45 14.83 -4.77 -19.10
CA VAL A 45 16.10 -5.18 -19.71
C VAL A 45 16.93 -5.96 -18.71
N VAL A 46 17.46 -7.11 -19.14
CA VAL A 46 18.35 -7.97 -18.35
C VAL A 46 19.53 -7.17 -17.77
N GLY A 47 19.86 -7.43 -16.51
CA GLY A 47 20.93 -6.77 -15.75
C GLY A 47 20.63 -5.31 -15.35
N LYS A 48 19.58 -4.67 -15.89
CA LYS A 48 19.20 -3.30 -15.50
C LYS A 48 18.29 -3.30 -14.29
N ALA A 49 18.51 -2.32 -13.41
CA ALA A 49 17.62 -2.09 -12.27
C ALA A 49 16.29 -1.47 -12.73
N PHE A 50 15.18 -1.91 -12.16
CA PHE A 50 13.85 -1.37 -12.43
C PHE A 50 13.03 -1.21 -11.15
N PRO A 51 12.07 -0.26 -11.09
CA PRO A 51 11.21 -0.10 -9.93
C PRO A 51 10.28 -1.30 -9.79
N PHE A 52 10.23 -1.87 -8.58
CA PHE A 52 9.29 -2.91 -8.22
C PHE A 52 8.67 -2.58 -6.87
N GLU A 53 7.36 -2.60 -6.82
CA GLU A 53 6.60 -2.15 -5.67
C GLU A 53 5.67 -3.25 -5.21
N ILE A 54 5.55 -3.41 -3.89
CA ILE A 54 4.63 -4.37 -3.28
C ILE A 54 3.84 -3.72 -2.18
N ALA A 55 2.59 -4.15 -2.01
CA ALA A 55 1.70 -3.64 -1.00
C ALA A 55 0.73 -4.70 -0.50
N GLY A 56 0.16 -4.43 0.67
CA GLY A 56 -0.85 -5.29 1.26
C GLY A 56 -1.30 -4.84 2.65
N PRO A 57 -2.31 -5.52 3.22
CA PRO A 57 -2.75 -5.27 4.58
C PRO A 57 -1.74 -5.78 5.61
N VAL A 58 -1.62 -5.07 6.73
CA VAL A 58 -0.80 -5.51 7.89
C VAL A 58 -1.68 -6.04 9.03
N GLY A 59 -2.77 -5.35 9.37
CA GLY A 59 -3.65 -5.78 10.47
C GLY A 59 -4.87 -4.88 10.67
N PRO A 60 -5.88 -5.35 11.41
CA PRO A 60 -7.16 -4.64 11.55
C PRO A 60 -7.18 -3.53 12.62
N SER A 61 -6.31 -3.56 13.63
CA SER A 61 -6.42 -2.65 14.79
C SER A 61 -5.13 -2.40 15.56
N THR A 62 -3.98 -2.87 15.08
CA THR A 62 -2.70 -2.65 15.74
C THR A 62 -1.83 -1.72 14.94
N CYS A 63 -1.11 -0.81 15.60
CA CYS A 63 0.02 -0.17 14.93
C CYS A 63 0.94 -1.30 14.53
N ALA A 64 1.15 -1.46 13.23
CA ALA A 64 1.95 -2.55 12.73
C ALA A 64 2.84 -2.00 11.62
N ARG A 65 4.12 -2.35 11.70
CA ARG A 65 5.10 -2.03 10.67
C ARG A 65 5.43 -3.33 9.97
N LEU A 66 5.66 -3.19 8.67
CA LEU A 66 6.29 -4.24 7.92
C LEU A 66 7.71 -4.45 8.47
N ASP A 67 7.97 -5.59 9.10
CA ASP A 67 9.31 -5.94 9.58
C ASP A 67 10.25 -6.16 8.41
N THR A 68 9.81 -7.01 7.50
CA THR A 68 10.58 -7.44 6.35
C THR A 68 9.64 -7.66 5.18
N SER A 69 10.02 -7.14 4.03
CA SER A 69 9.57 -7.64 2.74
C SER A 69 10.72 -8.38 2.09
N ALA A 70 10.42 -9.55 1.52
CA ALA A 70 11.36 -10.29 0.71
C ALA A 70 10.83 -10.41 -0.71
N VAL A 71 11.74 -10.21 -1.66
CA VAL A 71 11.52 -10.52 -3.07
C VAL A 71 12.65 -11.45 -3.46
N THR A 72 12.29 -12.66 -3.88
CA THR A 72 13.23 -13.66 -4.37
C THR A 72 13.05 -13.79 -5.87
N VAL A 73 14.14 -13.64 -6.62
CA VAL A 73 14.17 -13.81 -8.06
C VAL A 73 14.90 -15.13 -8.35
N SER A 74 14.25 -16.03 -9.08
CA SER A 74 14.82 -17.30 -9.56
C SER A 74 14.52 -17.50 -11.04
N ASP A 75 15.12 -18.52 -11.65
CA ASP A 75 14.81 -18.92 -13.03
C ASP A 75 13.34 -19.36 -13.21
N SER A 76 12.66 -19.70 -12.12
CA SER A 76 11.25 -20.13 -12.11
C SER A 76 10.24 -19.01 -11.82
N GLY A 77 10.70 -17.78 -11.55
CA GLY A 77 9.83 -16.63 -11.33
C GLY A 77 10.27 -15.71 -10.19
N ILE A 78 9.34 -14.85 -9.76
CA ILE A 78 9.54 -13.88 -8.71
C ILE A 78 8.56 -14.18 -7.57
N VAL A 79 9.09 -14.47 -6.39
CA VAL A 79 8.32 -14.73 -5.18
C VAL A 79 8.36 -13.51 -4.28
N VAL A 80 7.19 -12.96 -3.95
CA VAL A 80 7.06 -11.79 -3.07
C VAL A 80 6.41 -12.18 -1.75
N SER A 81 7.00 -11.75 -0.64
CA SER A 81 6.47 -12.04 0.69
C SER A 81 6.71 -10.89 1.67
N ALA A 82 5.93 -10.88 2.74
CA ALA A 82 5.94 -9.83 3.74
C ALA A 82 5.74 -10.43 5.14
N ARG A 83 6.42 -9.89 6.16
CA ARG A 83 6.24 -10.25 7.57
C ARG A 83 5.88 -9.03 8.41
N ARG A 84 5.06 -9.26 9.42
CA ARG A 84 4.48 -8.22 10.26
C ARG A 84 5.14 -8.13 11.64
N SER A 85 5.52 -6.91 12.02
CA SER A 85 5.64 -6.52 13.43
C SER A 85 4.35 -5.88 13.89
N VAL A 86 3.89 -6.26 15.09
CA VAL A 86 2.78 -5.57 15.76
C VAL A 86 3.34 -4.81 16.96
N PHE A 87 3.13 -3.51 16.95
CA PHE A 87 3.35 -2.67 18.12
C PHE A 87 2.08 -2.68 18.97
N HIS A 88 2.23 -3.08 20.23
CA HIS A 88 1.20 -2.88 21.23
C HIS A 88 1.24 -1.41 21.66
N SER A 89 0.65 -0.52 20.85
CA SER A 89 0.42 0.86 21.27
C SER A 89 -1.08 1.10 21.40
N PHE A 90 -1.48 1.67 22.52
CA PHE A 90 -2.85 2.08 22.84
C PHE A 90 -3.27 3.36 22.09
N LEU A 91 -2.34 3.99 21.35
CA LEU A 91 -2.57 5.24 20.60
C LEU A 91 -2.94 5.00 19.13
N CYS A 92 -3.07 3.75 18.71
CA CYS A 92 -3.41 3.42 17.33
C CYS A 92 -4.93 3.50 17.16
N SER A 93 -5.36 4.34 16.22
CA SER A 93 -6.73 4.31 15.72
C SER A 93 -7.08 2.87 15.31
N PRO A 94 -8.33 2.39 15.53
CA PRO A 94 -8.80 1.06 15.14
C PRO A 94 -8.96 0.90 13.61
N THR A 95 -8.08 1.53 12.83
CA THR A 95 -8.09 1.52 11.37
C THR A 95 -7.28 0.34 10.82
N ARG A 96 -7.75 -0.19 9.70
CA ARG A 96 -7.06 -1.23 8.92
C ARG A 96 -5.77 -0.64 8.32
N VAL A 97 -4.62 -1.11 8.79
CA VAL A 97 -3.29 -0.64 8.36
C VAL A 97 -2.81 -1.44 7.15
N SER A 98 -2.07 -0.78 6.25
CA SER A 98 -1.46 -1.37 5.06
C SER A 98 0.06 -1.20 5.07
N PHE A 99 0.74 -1.60 4.00
CA PHE A 99 2.12 -1.23 3.73
C PHE A 99 2.32 -0.98 2.24
N TYR A 100 3.39 -0.26 1.91
CA TYR A 100 3.88 -0.06 0.55
C TYR A 100 5.39 -0.03 0.58
N VAL A 101 6.03 -0.83 -0.26
CA VAL A 101 7.50 -0.90 -0.34
C VAL A 101 7.95 -0.82 -1.79
N PRO A 102 8.58 0.29 -2.19
CA PRO A 102 9.29 0.38 -3.46
C PRO A 102 10.73 -0.11 -3.29
N ARG A 103 11.21 -0.96 -4.21
CA ARG A 103 12.62 -1.37 -4.27
C ARG A 103 13.09 -1.52 -5.72
N PRO A 104 14.34 -1.18 -6.05
CA PRO A 104 14.92 -1.55 -7.32
C PRO A 104 15.18 -3.06 -7.37
N LEU A 105 14.78 -3.74 -8.46
CA LEU A 105 15.09 -5.15 -8.73
C LEU A 105 15.89 -5.32 -10.02
N ARG A 106 16.53 -6.48 -10.16
CA ARG A 106 17.25 -6.90 -11.37
C ARG A 106 16.92 -8.37 -11.67
N VAL A 107 16.89 -8.68 -12.96
CA VAL A 107 16.80 -10.06 -13.49
C VAL A 107 18.00 -10.27 -14.40
N GLU A 108 18.71 -11.38 -14.20
CA GLU A 108 20.00 -11.65 -14.85
C GLU A 108 19.88 -12.48 -16.14
N ARG A 109 18.67 -12.94 -16.48
CA ARG A 109 18.42 -13.74 -17.68
C ARG A 109 17.14 -13.30 -18.38
N ALA A 110 17.13 -13.44 -19.70
CA ALA A 110 15.94 -13.20 -20.50
C ALA A 110 14.91 -14.32 -20.25
N GLY A 111 13.62 -13.99 -20.31
CA GLY A 111 12.55 -14.95 -20.12
C GLY A 111 11.26 -14.38 -19.55
N LEU A 112 10.32 -15.28 -19.24
CA LEU A 112 9.05 -14.95 -18.59
C LEU A 112 9.12 -15.32 -17.12
N TYR A 113 8.89 -14.34 -16.26
CA TYR A 113 8.97 -14.46 -14.81
C TYR A 113 7.58 -14.31 -14.21
N PRO A 114 6.87 -15.42 -13.91
CA PRO A 114 5.62 -15.33 -13.18
C PRO A 114 5.88 -14.71 -11.80
N VAL A 115 5.02 -13.78 -11.39
CA VAL A 115 5.09 -13.11 -10.09
C VAL A 115 4.00 -13.66 -9.19
N PHE A 116 4.37 -14.19 -8.02
CA PHE A 116 3.42 -14.84 -7.12
C PHE A 116 3.81 -14.73 -5.64
N THR A 117 2.83 -14.97 -4.76
CA THR A 117 3.07 -15.11 -3.31
C THR A 117 3.57 -16.53 -2.97
N PRO A 118 4.11 -16.80 -1.77
CA PRO A 118 4.52 -18.15 -1.37
C PRO A 118 3.40 -19.20 -1.48
N GLU A 119 2.15 -18.77 -1.32
CA GLU A 119 0.94 -19.59 -1.46
C GLU A 119 0.51 -19.75 -2.93
N ARG A 120 1.34 -19.35 -3.89
CA ARG A 120 1.11 -19.39 -5.33
C ARG A 120 -0.09 -18.55 -5.81
N ALA A 121 -0.45 -17.49 -5.07
CA ALA A 121 -1.39 -16.51 -5.60
C ALA A 121 -0.73 -15.72 -6.73
N ALA A 122 -1.32 -15.73 -7.91
CA ALA A 122 -0.77 -15.05 -9.09
C ALA A 122 -0.95 -13.52 -9.03
N LEU A 123 0.17 -12.81 -9.15
CA LEU A 123 0.29 -11.35 -9.11
C LEU A 123 0.78 -10.77 -10.46
N GLY A 124 0.94 -11.62 -11.47
CA GLY A 124 1.17 -11.25 -12.87
C GLY A 124 2.39 -11.94 -13.47
N THR A 125 2.96 -11.36 -14.53
CA THR A 125 4.14 -11.88 -15.22
C THR A 125 4.99 -10.72 -15.69
N LEU A 126 6.30 -10.84 -15.47
CA LEU A 126 7.34 -9.93 -15.95
C LEU A 126 8.05 -10.53 -17.16
N VAL A 127 8.31 -9.75 -18.20
CA VAL A 127 9.09 -10.14 -19.36
C VAL A 127 10.48 -9.52 -19.27
N ALA A 128 11.53 -10.35 -19.26
CA ALA A 128 12.92 -9.90 -19.29
C ALA A 128 13.49 -10.11 -20.70
N VAL A 129 14.06 -9.06 -21.27
CA VAL A 129 14.64 -9.05 -22.63
C VAL A 129 16.07 -8.53 -22.63
N ASP A 130 16.87 -8.92 -23.62
CA ASP A 130 18.29 -8.52 -23.70
C ASP A 130 18.48 -7.03 -24.03
N SER A 131 17.51 -6.41 -24.71
CA SER A 131 17.54 -4.99 -25.06
C SER A 131 16.13 -4.43 -25.30
N GLY A 132 15.98 -3.11 -25.18
CA GLY A 132 14.70 -2.43 -25.37
C GLY A 132 14.46 -1.32 -24.34
N ALA A 133 13.32 -0.66 -24.48
CA ALA A 133 12.83 0.30 -23.48
C ALA A 133 11.98 -0.43 -22.42
N PHE A 134 11.90 0.15 -21.22
CA PHE A 134 10.90 -0.27 -20.25
C PHE A 134 9.49 0.07 -20.77
N SER A 135 8.54 -0.83 -20.52
CA SER A 135 7.12 -0.55 -20.74
C SER A 135 6.56 0.37 -19.65
N SER A 136 5.27 0.71 -19.75
CA SER A 136 4.53 1.28 -18.63
C SER A 136 4.65 0.38 -17.39
N LEU A 137 4.55 1.01 -16.21
CA LEU A 137 4.60 0.31 -14.94
C LEU A 137 3.23 -0.33 -14.69
N ARG A 138 3.18 -1.63 -14.97
CA ARG A 138 2.01 -2.49 -14.80
C ARG A 138 1.68 -2.64 -13.33
N THR A 139 0.41 -2.53 -13.01
CA THR A 139 -0.14 -2.58 -11.66
C THR A 139 -1.20 -3.66 -11.56
N ILE A 140 -1.01 -4.60 -10.63
CA ILE A 140 -1.94 -5.72 -10.42
C ILE A 140 -2.14 -5.93 -8.93
N GLY A 141 -3.40 -6.00 -8.51
CA GLY A 141 -3.67 -6.41 -7.15
C GLY A 141 -5.12 -6.35 -6.73
N GLU A 142 -5.31 -6.62 -5.45
CA GLU A 142 -6.60 -6.68 -4.79
C GLU A 142 -6.63 -5.64 -3.67
N GLY A 143 -7.69 -4.83 -3.67
CA GLY A 143 -7.84 -3.65 -2.84
C GLY A 143 -9.31 -3.37 -2.53
N THR A 144 -9.54 -2.42 -1.65
CA THR A 144 -10.85 -1.77 -1.48
C THR A 144 -10.87 -0.44 -2.23
N VAL A 145 -12.08 0.03 -2.55
CA VAL A 145 -12.28 1.30 -3.25
C VAL A 145 -12.97 2.28 -2.32
N ARG A 146 -12.58 3.56 -2.34
CA ARG A 146 -13.20 4.63 -1.52
C ARG A 146 -13.26 5.95 -2.27
N ARG A 147 -14.10 6.88 -1.82
CA ARG A 147 -14.05 8.28 -2.25
C ARG A 147 -13.31 9.10 -1.20
N GLY A 148 -12.42 9.98 -1.64
CA GLY A 148 -11.69 10.87 -0.73
C GLY A 148 -10.95 11.96 -1.48
N GLY A 149 -11.07 13.20 -1.02
CA GLY A 149 -10.38 14.34 -1.63
C GLY A 149 -10.75 14.58 -3.10
N GLY A 150 -11.96 14.21 -3.52
CA GLY A 150 -12.39 14.30 -4.92
C GLY A 150 -11.96 13.13 -5.82
N CYS A 151 -11.12 12.21 -5.34
CA CYS A 151 -10.65 11.04 -6.09
C CYS A 151 -11.41 9.77 -5.72
N LEU A 152 -11.38 8.80 -6.63
CA LEU A 152 -11.67 7.40 -6.34
C LEU A 152 -10.36 6.73 -5.94
N LEU A 153 -10.24 6.29 -4.70
CA LEU A 153 -9.01 5.76 -4.11
C LEU A 153 -9.04 4.24 -4.08
N PHE A 154 -7.93 3.62 -4.43
CA PHE A 154 -7.72 2.18 -4.42
C PHE A 154 -6.52 1.80 -3.56
N GLY A 155 -6.69 0.76 -2.73
CA GLY A 155 -5.58 0.19 -1.97
C GLY A 155 -6.02 -0.84 -0.93
N PRO A 156 -5.05 -1.48 -0.27
CA PRO A 156 -5.29 -2.56 0.68
C PRO A 156 -5.84 -2.14 2.07
N GLY A 157 -6.14 -0.86 2.32
CA GLY A 157 -6.57 -0.41 3.66
C GLY A 157 -7.09 1.02 3.78
N TRP A 158 -7.40 1.41 5.03
CA TRP A 158 -8.01 2.69 5.42
C TRP A 158 -6.95 3.65 5.97
N ALA A 159 -6.68 4.73 5.24
CA ALA A 159 -6.22 6.03 5.74
C ALA A 159 -5.30 6.04 7.00
N SER A 160 -3.98 6.04 6.80
CA SER A 160 -3.01 6.95 7.44
C SER A 160 -1.65 6.76 6.76
N ASN A 161 -0.83 7.81 6.70
CA ASN A 161 0.56 7.93 6.19
C ASN A 161 1.01 7.15 4.92
N GLN A 162 0.09 6.49 4.24
CA GLN A 162 0.32 5.64 3.08
C GLN A 162 -0.47 6.21 1.91
N ARG A 163 0.13 6.17 0.72
CA ARG A 163 -0.41 6.81 -0.48
C ARG A 163 -1.27 5.78 -1.23
N PRO A 164 -2.61 5.79 -1.09
CA PRO A 164 -3.47 5.01 -1.99
C PRO A 164 -3.30 5.50 -3.42
N PHE A 165 -3.75 4.71 -4.38
CA PHE A 165 -3.80 5.11 -5.78
C PHE A 165 -5.10 5.85 -6.08
N SER A 166 -5.06 6.87 -6.92
CA SER A 166 -6.26 7.32 -7.63
C SER A 166 -6.58 6.28 -8.71
N LEU A 167 -7.85 5.95 -8.91
CA LEU A 167 -8.29 4.90 -9.81
C LEU A 167 -9.16 5.48 -10.93
N HIS A 168 -8.67 5.35 -12.16
CA HIS A 168 -9.33 5.77 -13.39
C HIS A 168 -9.74 4.57 -14.24
N GLY A 169 -10.62 4.79 -15.22
CA GLY A 169 -11.01 3.76 -16.20
C GLY A 169 -11.94 2.66 -15.68
N VAL A 170 -12.52 2.82 -14.48
CA VAL A 170 -13.38 1.79 -13.88
C VAL A 170 -14.87 2.03 -14.12
N SER A 171 -15.65 0.93 -14.16
CA SER A 171 -17.08 0.98 -14.40
C SER A 171 -17.87 1.61 -13.24
N ALA A 172 -19.07 2.12 -13.52
CA ALA A 172 -20.00 2.64 -12.51
C ALA A 172 -20.31 1.62 -11.40
N ARG A 173 -20.30 0.32 -11.73
CA ARG A 173 -20.45 -0.77 -10.73
C ARG A 173 -19.31 -0.76 -9.71
N ILE A 174 -18.06 -0.58 -10.14
CA ILE A 174 -16.91 -0.51 -9.22
C ILE A 174 -16.95 0.78 -8.41
N VAL A 175 -17.32 1.89 -9.03
CA VAL A 175 -17.51 3.18 -8.35
C VAL A 175 -18.56 3.09 -7.24
N ALA A 176 -19.65 2.35 -7.46
CA ALA A 176 -20.71 2.14 -6.48
C ALA A 176 -20.26 1.33 -5.23
N LEU A 177 -19.12 0.64 -5.30
CA LEU A 177 -18.53 -0.06 -4.15
C LEU A 177 -17.68 0.85 -3.27
N ALA A 178 -17.54 2.13 -3.62
CA ALA A 178 -16.73 3.05 -2.87
C ALA A 178 -17.23 3.17 -1.41
N GLY A 179 -16.35 2.83 -0.46
CA GLY A 179 -16.65 2.86 0.97
C GLY A 179 -17.21 1.56 1.55
N THR A 180 -17.43 0.53 0.73
CA THR A 180 -17.80 -0.81 1.22
C THR A 180 -16.57 -1.64 1.57
N ASP A 181 -16.81 -2.81 2.16
CA ASP A 181 -15.78 -3.82 2.43
C ASP A 181 -15.51 -4.75 1.25
N SER A 182 -16.16 -4.54 0.10
CA SER A 182 -15.98 -5.39 -1.08
C SER A 182 -14.57 -5.27 -1.62
N VAL A 183 -13.93 -6.43 -1.83
CA VAL A 183 -12.62 -6.49 -2.46
C VAL A 183 -12.78 -6.47 -3.97
N VAL A 184 -12.00 -5.59 -4.61
CA VAL A 184 -11.89 -5.44 -6.05
C VAL A 184 -10.49 -5.85 -6.48
N ARG A 185 -10.40 -6.67 -7.53
CA ARG A 185 -9.19 -6.92 -8.28
C ARG A 185 -9.06 -5.85 -9.36
N VAL A 186 -7.91 -5.20 -9.43
CA VAL A 186 -7.58 -4.18 -10.43
C VAL A 186 -6.36 -4.63 -11.21
N VAL A 187 -6.43 -4.45 -12.52
CA VAL A 187 -5.30 -4.58 -13.45
C VAL A 187 -5.27 -3.30 -14.28
N GLY A 188 -4.10 -2.68 -14.40
CA GLY A 188 -3.91 -1.44 -15.16
C GLY A 188 -2.48 -0.94 -15.07
N ASP A 189 -2.26 0.32 -15.44
CA ASP A 189 -0.93 0.92 -15.50
C ASP A 189 -0.83 2.17 -14.63
N LEU A 190 0.37 2.46 -14.12
CA LEU A 190 0.62 3.76 -13.48
C LEU A 190 0.67 4.87 -14.53
N ALA A 191 -0.20 5.86 -14.34
CA ALA A 191 -0.48 6.92 -15.30
C ALA A 191 -0.26 8.32 -14.69
N GLY A 192 0.86 8.50 -13.99
CA GLY A 192 1.21 9.79 -13.37
C GLY A 192 0.54 10.01 -12.02
N PHE A 193 0.09 11.25 -11.77
CA PHE A 193 -0.42 11.67 -10.47
C PHE A 193 -1.67 12.56 -10.58
N ASP A 194 -2.64 12.32 -9.69
CA ASP A 194 -3.80 13.19 -9.47
C ASP A 194 -3.63 14.04 -8.21
N GLN A 195 -4.31 15.18 -8.18
CA GLN A 195 -4.46 16.01 -6.98
C GLN A 195 -5.78 15.66 -6.27
N CYS A 196 -5.68 14.96 -5.14
CA CYS A 196 -6.84 14.51 -4.37
C CYS A 196 -7.15 15.44 -3.19
N GLY A 197 -7.34 16.72 -3.48
CA GLY A 197 -7.72 17.75 -2.50
C GLY A 197 -6.81 17.75 -1.26
N GLY A 198 -7.39 17.72 -0.06
CA GLY A 198 -6.66 17.69 1.21
C GLY A 198 -5.80 16.46 1.46
N LEU A 199 -5.88 15.41 0.61
CA LEU A 199 -4.99 14.26 0.66
C LEU A 199 -3.69 14.51 -0.13
N GLY A 200 -3.64 15.56 -0.94
CA GLY A 200 -2.51 15.88 -1.82
C GLY A 200 -2.40 14.93 -3.02
N SER A 201 -1.20 14.85 -3.58
CA SER A 201 -0.94 14.08 -4.79
C SER A 201 -1.02 12.56 -4.57
N ARG A 202 -1.65 11.84 -5.50
CA ARG A 202 -1.79 10.38 -5.50
C ARG A 202 -1.38 9.78 -6.85
N PRO A 203 -0.56 8.71 -6.88
CA PRO A 203 -0.28 8.02 -8.13
C PRO A 203 -1.58 7.48 -8.73
N VAL A 204 -1.72 7.58 -10.05
CA VAL A 204 -2.92 7.14 -10.77
C VAL A 204 -2.72 5.73 -11.30
N ILE A 205 -3.69 4.84 -11.07
CA ILE A 205 -3.86 3.62 -11.84
C ILE A 205 -4.91 3.90 -12.92
N ALA A 206 -4.50 3.90 -14.17
CA ALA A 206 -5.42 3.78 -15.30
C ALA A 206 -5.79 2.29 -15.43
N ALA A 207 -6.99 1.91 -14.97
CA ALA A 207 -7.41 0.52 -14.94
C ALA A 207 -7.84 0.05 -16.33
N ASP A 208 -7.27 -1.07 -16.79
CA ASP A 208 -7.75 -1.80 -17.96
C ASP A 208 -8.98 -2.64 -17.58
N SER A 209 -8.94 -3.22 -16.39
CA SER A 209 -10.03 -4.03 -15.86
C SER A 209 -10.11 -3.94 -14.35
N ALA A 210 -11.35 -4.02 -13.85
CA ALA A 210 -11.64 -4.08 -12.43
C ALA A 210 -12.84 -4.98 -12.18
N SER A 211 -12.72 -5.92 -11.24
CA SER A 211 -13.77 -6.90 -10.92
C SER A 211 -13.88 -7.18 -9.43
N VAL A 212 -15.09 -7.47 -8.96
CA VAL A 212 -15.34 -7.83 -7.56
C VAL A 212 -14.91 -9.27 -7.34
N THR A 213 -14.12 -9.54 -6.30
CA THR A 213 -13.56 -10.88 -6.07
C THR A 213 -14.45 -11.80 -5.22
N GLY A 214 -15.63 -11.34 -4.80
CA GLY A 214 -16.52 -12.06 -3.87
C GLY A 214 -16.00 -12.15 -2.42
N ARG A 215 -14.81 -11.61 -2.14
CA ARG A 215 -14.23 -11.53 -0.78
C ARG A 215 -14.50 -10.17 -0.17
N LEU A 216 -14.42 -10.14 1.14
CA LEU A 216 -14.52 -8.94 1.95
C LEU A 216 -13.16 -8.63 2.55
N ALA A 217 -12.90 -7.34 2.78
CA ALA A 217 -11.63 -6.91 3.33
C ALA A 217 -11.36 -7.51 4.72
N ARG A 218 -12.41 -7.81 5.50
CA ARG A 218 -12.29 -8.59 6.76
C ARG A 218 -11.66 -9.98 6.58
N ASP A 219 -11.83 -10.61 5.41
CA ASP A 219 -11.29 -11.94 5.12
C ASP A 219 -9.76 -11.91 5.02
N TRP A 220 -9.16 -10.76 4.71
CA TRP A 220 -7.70 -10.58 4.77
C TRP A 220 -7.15 -10.58 6.18
N TYR A 221 -8.00 -10.31 7.18
CA TYR A 221 -7.61 -10.21 8.59
C TYR A 221 -8.10 -11.37 9.45
N ALA A 222 -9.05 -12.18 8.95
CA ALA A 222 -9.67 -13.27 9.70
C ALA A 222 -8.81 -14.55 9.78
N GLY A 223 -7.70 -14.63 9.03
CA GLY A 223 -6.89 -15.85 8.88
C GLY A 223 -5.48 -15.79 9.49
N GLY A 224 -5.21 -14.94 10.48
CA GLY A 224 -3.86 -14.76 11.03
C GLY A 224 -3.79 -14.40 12.50
#